data_AF-A0A9X5X9T9-F1
#
_entry.id   AF-A0A9X5X9T9-F1
#
_cell.length_a   1.000
_cell.length_b   1.000
_cell.length_c   1.000
_cell.angle_alpha   90.00
_cell.angle_beta   90.00
_cell.angle_gamma   90.00
#
_symmetry.space_group_name_H-M   'P 1'
#
loop_
_entity.id
_entity.type
_entity.pdbx_description
1 polymer ?
#
loop_
_entity_poly.entity_id
_entity_poly.type
_entity_poly.pdbx_seq_one_letter_code
_entity_poly.pdbx_strand_id
1 'polypeptide(L)' 'AALNALTRMLAAELGPDRVLVNAVCPGWVATDMGGPGGRPVAEGAASVVWAATLPDDGPTGGFFRDGQPLPW' A
#
# COMPACT_ATOMS: atom_id res chain seq x y z
N ALA A 1 -11.65 -7.46 0.90
CA ALA A 1 -12.14 -6.91 2.19
C ALA A 1 -11.35 -7.41 3.41
N ALA A 2 -11.12 -8.71 3.59
CA ALA A 2 -10.43 -9.22 4.79
C ALA A 2 -9.03 -8.60 5.04
N LEU A 3 -8.20 -8.49 3.99
CA LEU A 3 -6.87 -7.86 4.08
C LEU A 3 -6.95 -6.36 4.49
N ASN A 4 -7.94 -5.65 3.97
CA ASN A 4 -8.18 -4.24 4.29
C ASN A 4 -8.56 -4.06 5.76
N ALA A 5 -9.42 -4.94 6.29
CA ALA A 5 -9.76 -4.96 7.70
C ALA A 5 -8.54 -5.29 8.58
N LEU A 6 -7.73 -6.28 8.19
CA LEU A 6 -6.50 -6.64 8.89
C LEU A 6 -5.51 -5.47 8.95
N THR A 7 -5.35 -4.74 7.84
CA THR A 7 -4.50 -3.54 7.78
C THR A 7 -4.91 -2.52 8.85
N ARG A 8 -6.21 -2.25 8.97
CA ARG A 8 -6.72 -1.30 9.97
C ARG A 8 -6.54 -1.79 11.40
N MET A 9 -6.70 -3.09 11.66
CA MET A 9 -6.48 -3.67 12.98
C MET A 9 -5.01 -3.56 13.40
N LEU A 10 -4.08 -3.96 12.52
CA LEU A 10 -2.65 -3.89 12.79
C LEU A 10 -2.16 -2.44 12.93
N ALA A 11 -2.69 -1.50 12.13
CA ALA A 11 -2.37 -0.09 12.28
C ALA A 11 -2.75 0.46 13.67
N ALA A 12 -3.89 0.03 14.21
CA ALA A 12 -4.33 0.43 15.55
C ALA A 12 -3.51 -0.25 16.65
N GLU A 13 -3.18 -1.52 16.48
CA GLU A 13 -2.43 -2.32 17.46
C GLU A 13 -0.96 -1.88 17.57
N LEU A 14 -0.29 -1.63 16.45
CA LEU A 14 1.15 -1.33 16.40
C LEU A 14 1.48 0.17 16.41
N GLY A 15 0.45 1.04 16.38
CA GLY A 15 0.61 2.49 16.46
C GLY A 15 1.41 2.97 17.69
N PRO A 16 1.21 2.42 18.91
CA PRO A 16 2.01 2.76 20.08
C PRO A 16 3.51 2.48 19.92
N ASP A 17 3.87 1.49 19.10
CA ASP A 17 5.26 1.11 18.79
C ASP A 17 5.85 1.93 17.62
N ARG A 18 5.10 2.93 17.12
CA ARG A 18 5.46 3.77 15.97
C ARG A 18 5.65 2.98 14.67
N VAL A 19 4.94 1.86 14.51
CA VAL A 19 4.93 1.08 13.25
C VAL A 19 3.79 1.56 12.35
N LEU A 20 4.11 1.98 11.14
CA LEU A 20 3.14 2.38 10.12
C LEU A 20 2.68 1.14 9.33
N VAL A 21 1.36 0.98 9.17
CA VAL A 21 0.77 -0.16 8.44
C VAL A 21 -0.24 0.36 7.43
N ASN A 22 -0.01 0.11 6.13
CA ASN A 22 -0.92 0.55 5.06
C ASN A 22 -1.15 -0.54 4.02
N ALA A 23 -2.32 -0.51 3.38
CA ALA A 23 -2.60 -1.31 2.19
C ALA A 23 -2.17 -0.52 0.95
N VAL A 24 -1.51 -1.19 0.01
CA VAL A 24 -1.03 -0.55 -1.22
C VAL A 24 -1.53 -1.33 -2.43
N CYS A 25 -2.13 -0.61 -3.38
CA CYS A 25 -2.46 -1.15 -4.68
C CYS A 25 -1.40 -0.71 -5.71
N PRO A 26 -0.64 -1.64 -6.31
CA PRO A 26 0.34 -1.29 -7.35
C PRO A 26 -0.32 -0.90 -8.69
N GLY A 27 -1.64 -0.99 -8.78
CA GLY A 27 -2.39 -0.87 -10.03
C GLY A 27 -2.42 -2.19 -10.81
N TRP A 28 -2.83 -2.12 -12.07
CA TRP A 28 -2.73 -3.26 -12.99
C TRP A 28 -1.33 -3.27 -13.61
N VAL A 29 -0.50 -4.25 -13.23
CA VAL A 29 0.93 -4.31 -13.59
C VAL A 29 1.20 -5.44 -14.58
N ALA A 30 2.01 -5.17 -15.61
CA ALA A 30 2.46 -6.15 -16.60
C ALA A 30 3.43 -7.17 -15.97
N THR A 31 2.85 -8.19 -15.34
CA THR A 31 3.50 -9.34 -14.71
C THR A 31 2.79 -10.61 -15.19
N ASP A 32 3.31 -11.79 -14.85
CA ASP A 32 2.65 -13.07 -15.18
C ASP A 32 1.21 -13.13 -14.65
N MET A 33 0.96 -12.57 -13.46
CA MET A 33 -0.39 -12.49 -12.87
C MET A 33 -1.28 -11.46 -13.57
N GLY A 34 -0.71 -10.32 -13.98
CA GLY A 34 -1.46 -9.22 -14.58
C GLY A 34 -1.68 -9.35 -16.09
N GLY A 35 -0.88 -10.17 -16.78
CA GLY A 35 -0.94 -10.32 -18.22
C GLY A 35 -0.40 -9.12 -19.01
N PRO A 36 -0.42 -9.20 -20.34
CA PRO A 36 0.03 -8.13 -21.22
C PRO A 36 -0.98 -6.96 -21.19
N GLY A 37 -0.49 -5.73 -21.00
CA GLY A 37 -1.32 -4.51 -21.03
C GLY A 37 -1.35 -3.71 -19.73
N GLY A 38 -0.86 -4.29 -18.62
CA GLY A 38 -0.63 -3.55 -17.39
C GLY A 38 0.52 -2.53 -17.52
N ARG A 39 0.62 -1.64 -16.55
CA ARG A 39 1.71 -0.66 -16.43
C ARG A 39 3.06 -1.36 -16.17
N PRO A 40 4.21 -0.69 -16.41
CA PRO A 40 5.53 -1.23 -16.10
C PRO A 40 5.70 -1.63 -14.64
N VAL A 41 6.46 -2.71 -14.39
CA VAL A 41 6.76 -3.20 -13.03
C VAL A 41 7.36 -2.12 -12.14
N ALA A 42 8.28 -1.31 -12.69
CA ALA A 42 8.92 -0.23 -11.95
C ALA A 42 7.92 0.79 -11.39
N GLU A 43 6.84 1.07 -12.12
CA GLU A 43 5.82 2.00 -11.64
C GLU A 43 4.94 1.37 -10.55
N GLY A 44 4.55 0.10 -10.70
CA GLY A 44 3.82 -0.62 -9.65
C GLY A 44 4.65 -0.74 -8.37
N ALA A 45 5.95 -1.01 -8.50
CA ALA A 45 6.88 -1.08 -7.39
C ALA A 45 7.06 0.27 -6.69
N ALA A 46 7.09 1.38 -7.42
CA ALA A 46 7.21 2.72 -6.84
C ALA A 46 6.09 3.02 -5.84
N SER A 47 4.86 2.58 -6.10
CA SER A 47 3.75 2.73 -5.16
C SER A 47 3.98 1.98 -3.83
N VAL A 48 4.62 0.80 -3.88
CA VAL A 48 4.94 -0.01 -2.69
C VAL A 48 6.14 0.58 -1.94
N VAL A 49 7.18 0.99 -2.68
CA VAL A 49 8.38 1.63 -2.12
C VAL A 49 7.99 2.89 -1.37
N TRP A 50 7.08 3.71 -1.90
CA TRP A 50 6.57 4.91 -1.22
C TRP A 50 6.07 4.60 0.20
N ALA A 51 5.29 3.53 0.38
CA ALA A 51 4.76 3.14 1.69
C ALA A 51 5.87 2.61 2.62
N ALA A 52 6.86 1.91 2.06
CA ALA A 52 8.00 1.37 2.82
C ALA A 52 9.01 2.44 3.25
N THR A 53 9.00 3.62 2.62
CA THR A 53 9.92 4.74 2.89
C THR A 53 9.21 5.96 3.47
N LEU A 54 8.02 5.79 4.06
CA LEU A 54 7.32 6.88 4.72
C LEU A 54 8.17 7.42 5.89
N PRO A 55 8.12 8.74 6.16
CA PRO A 55 8.65 9.28 7.40
C PRO A 55 7.85 8.75 8.59
N ASP A 56 8.42 8.82 9.79
CA ASP A 56 7.78 8.37 11.04
C ASP A 56 6.39 8.96 11.32
N ASP A 57 6.10 10.15 10.77
CA ASP A 57 4.81 10.85 10.87
C ASP A 57 3.89 10.59 9.66
N GLY A 58 4.24 9.60 8.83
CA GLY A 58 3.49 9.19 7.66
C GLY A 58 2.12 8.58 7.98
N PRO A 59 1.28 8.39 6.96
CA PRO A 59 -0.04 7.80 7.13
C PRO A 59 0.05 6.37 7.67
N THR A 60 -0.96 5.94 8.41
CA THR A 60 -1.16 4.55 8.84
C THR A 60 -2.65 4.19 8.78
N GLY A 61 -2.96 2.92 8.56
CA GLY A 61 -4.31 2.40 8.47
C GLY A 61 -5.09 2.87 7.25
N GLY A 62 -4.41 3.25 6.16
CA GLY A 62 -5.03 3.68 4.91
C GLY A 62 -4.84 2.71 3.74
N PHE A 63 -5.45 3.05 2.60
CA PHE A 63 -5.30 2.36 1.33
C PHE A 63 -4.80 3.33 0.28
N PHE A 64 -3.73 2.98 -0.44
CA PHE A 64 -3.03 3.92 -1.32
C PHE A 64 -2.66 3.32 -2.67
N ARG A 65 -2.57 4.19 -3.67
CA ARG A 65 -1.89 3.92 -4.95
C ARG A 65 -1.12 5.18 -5.35
N ASP A 66 0.14 5.02 -5.74
CA ASP A 66 1.00 6.11 -6.20
C ASP A 66 1.07 7.28 -5.19
N GLY A 67 1.09 6.95 -3.89
CA GLY A 67 1.09 7.91 -2.79
C GLY A 67 -0.21 8.67 -2.57
N GLN A 68 -1.27 8.33 -3.30
CA GLN A 68 -2.60 8.94 -3.16
C GLN A 68 -3.57 8.00 -2.44
N PRO A 69 -4.42 8.53 -1.54
CA PRO A 69 -5.40 7.72 -0.83
C PRO A 69 -6.50 7.22 -1.79
N LEU A 70 -6.96 6.00 -1.53
CA LEU A 70 -8.07 5.37 -2.21
C LEU A 70 -9.21 5.06 -1.21
N PRO A 71 -10.47 5.04 -1.66
CA PRO A 71 -11.56 4.50 -0.85
C PRO A 71 -11.38 3.00 -0.64
N TRP A 72 -11.79 2.52 0.53
CA TRP A 72 -11.74 1.11 0.91
C TRP A 72 -12.68 0.21 0.11
#